data_AF-A0A5C6ATY9-F1
#
_entry.id   AF-A0A5C6ATY9-F1
#
_cell.length_a   1.000
_cell.length_b   1.000
_cell.length_c   1.000
_cell.angle_alpha   90.00
_cell.angle_beta   90.00
_cell.angle_gamma   90.00
#
_symmetry.space_group_name_H-M   'P 1'
#
loop_
_entity.id
_entity.type
_entity.pdbx_description
1 polymer ?
#
loop_
_entity_poly.entity_id
_entity_poly.type
_entity_poly.pdbx_seq_one_letter_code
_entity_poly.pdbx_strand_id
1 'polypeptide(L)'
;MNVYELSYFADDPRFSGFEFPEDAPSLISRESITRDFDPELHGKLDWKPVSLAKVWVPQPVVGGVQPYNDYPRVGMLPAFSRRAVEALRVELEANGEILPIQSKVGEYFVYNVLTKSLALDVDKSEITFGPPNSSKETAFMVDRFEFDETRLAEHAIFRIREYPQVVLVTEEFKRKADQAQLNGLNFVLVSPIPAGQNWEDRETARWRARRKSVEPLRGQCLTIVLPTAKRKATEAEKVAARRVLHSLESVLADHIKSMDHGFIGSVDETSERKSELLLYVTCPDVEVLIEKLRPWIVEIDWPKPVRLEKLHGNRFDVHAEWEPVE
;
A
#
# COMPACT_ATOMS: atom_id res chain seq x y z
N MET A 1 -23.36 -15.87 1.40
CA MET A 1 -22.69 -14.81 2.19
C MET A 1 -21.70 -14.10 1.28
N ASN A 2 -21.55 -12.77 1.38
CA ASN A 2 -20.57 -12.07 0.55
C ASN A 2 -19.16 -12.19 1.16
N VAL A 3 -18.19 -12.38 0.28
CA VAL A 3 -16.75 -12.39 0.59
C VAL A 3 -16.06 -11.39 -0.30
N TYR A 4 -15.12 -10.66 0.29
CA TYR A 4 -14.37 -9.59 -0.36
C TYR A 4 -12.88 -9.86 -0.25
N GLU A 5 -12.10 -9.55 -1.29
CA GLU A 5 -10.69 -9.25 -1.09
C GLU A 5 -10.57 -7.91 -0.36
N LEU A 6 -9.73 -7.90 0.69
CA LEU A 6 -9.31 -6.68 1.36
C LEU A 6 -8.04 -6.14 0.69
N SER A 7 -8.25 -5.22 -0.25
CA SER A 7 -7.20 -4.55 -1.00
C SER A 7 -7.05 -3.09 -0.53
N TYR A 8 -6.18 -2.34 -1.22
CA TYR A 8 -5.92 -0.92 -0.99
C TYR A 8 -6.08 -0.12 -2.29
N PHE A 9 -6.16 1.20 -2.19
CA PHE A 9 -6.28 2.09 -3.35
C PHE A 9 -4.91 2.41 -3.95
N ALA A 10 -4.31 1.47 -4.67
CA ALA A 10 -2.98 1.65 -5.30
C ALA A 10 -2.90 2.85 -6.27
N ASP A 11 -4.02 3.21 -6.87
CA ASP A 11 -4.14 4.22 -7.91
C ASP A 11 -4.41 5.62 -7.37
N ASP A 12 -4.81 5.75 -6.12
CA ASP A 12 -5.17 7.01 -5.52
C ASP A 12 -4.00 7.55 -4.68
N PRO A 13 -3.37 8.67 -5.10
CA PRO A 13 -2.17 9.19 -4.43
C PRO A 13 -2.41 9.65 -2.99
N ARG A 14 -3.69 9.75 -2.57
CA ARG A 14 -4.06 10.04 -1.18
C ARG A 14 -3.80 8.86 -0.24
N PHE A 15 -3.71 7.65 -0.79
CA PHE A 15 -3.50 6.42 -0.03
C PHE A 15 -2.12 5.83 -0.33
N SER A 16 -1.14 6.20 0.49
CA SER A 16 0.18 5.57 0.50
C SER A 16 0.26 4.47 1.56
N GLY A 17 1.22 3.57 1.39
CA GLY A 17 1.54 2.53 2.36
C GLY A 17 2.87 2.74 3.07
N PHE A 18 3.06 1.95 4.12
CA PHE A 18 4.36 1.82 4.76
C PHE A 18 5.22 0.79 4.05
N GLU A 19 6.52 0.84 4.29
CA GLU A 19 7.46 -0.23 4.01
C GLU A 19 8.33 -0.46 5.25
N PHE A 20 8.81 -1.69 5.43
CA PHE A 20 9.94 -1.93 6.31
C PHE A 20 11.21 -1.40 5.63
N PRO A 21 12.19 -0.85 6.39
CA PRO A 21 13.50 -0.54 5.84
C PRO A 21 14.12 -1.75 5.12
N GLU A 22 14.82 -1.52 4.01
CA GLU A 22 15.43 -2.59 3.20
C GLU A 22 16.38 -3.49 4.00
N ASP A 23 17.02 -2.94 5.03
CA ASP A 23 17.96 -3.60 5.92
C ASP A 23 17.32 -4.14 7.22
N ALA A 24 15.99 -4.07 7.35
CA ALA A 24 15.29 -4.57 8.52
C ALA A 24 15.43 -6.11 8.65
N PRO A 25 16.11 -6.60 9.71
CA PRO A 25 16.41 -8.01 9.84
C PRO A 25 15.15 -8.81 10.21
N SER A 26 15.10 -10.06 9.76
CA SER A 26 14.12 -11.03 10.24
C SER A 26 14.26 -11.27 11.75
N LEU A 27 13.13 -11.47 12.42
CA LEU A 27 13.02 -11.86 13.84
C LEU A 27 13.06 -13.38 14.04
N ILE A 28 12.90 -14.16 12.96
CA ILE A 28 12.88 -15.63 12.96
C ILE A 28 13.86 -16.24 11.95
N SER A 29 14.95 -15.54 11.65
CA SER A 29 16.07 -16.02 10.82
C SER A 29 15.71 -16.32 9.35
N ARG A 30 14.79 -15.55 8.78
CA ARG A 30 14.48 -15.50 7.33
C ARG A 30 15.27 -14.39 6.62
N GLU A 31 15.05 -14.25 5.32
CA GLU A 31 15.78 -13.27 4.47
C GLU A 31 15.52 -11.81 4.86
N SER A 32 14.31 -11.49 5.32
CA SER A 32 13.92 -10.15 5.75
C SER A 32 12.73 -10.21 6.70
N ILE A 33 12.41 -9.10 7.37
CA ILE A 33 11.24 -9.04 8.25
C ILE A 33 9.91 -9.21 7.51
N THR A 34 9.81 -8.73 6.26
CA THR A 34 8.61 -8.97 5.44
C THR A 34 8.37 -10.47 5.23
N ARG A 35 9.47 -11.24 5.07
CA ARG A 35 9.40 -12.69 4.94
C ARG A 35 8.96 -13.38 6.22
N ASP A 36 8.96 -12.75 7.39
CA ASP A 36 8.48 -13.38 8.63
C ASP A 36 6.98 -13.66 8.62
N PHE A 37 6.23 -12.93 7.80
CA PHE A 37 4.77 -13.07 7.65
C PHE A 37 4.36 -14.12 6.60
N ASP A 38 5.33 -14.66 5.85
CA ASP A 38 5.07 -15.75 4.91
C ASP A 38 4.70 -17.02 5.69
N PRO A 39 3.74 -17.82 5.22
CA PRO A 39 3.44 -19.09 5.88
C PRO A 39 4.62 -20.07 5.73
N GLU A 40 4.78 -20.96 6.71
CA GLU A 40 5.64 -22.14 6.55
C GLU A 40 5.11 -23.05 5.45
N LEU A 41 6.01 -23.79 4.79
CA LEU A 41 5.69 -24.69 3.67
C LEU A 41 4.96 -23.96 2.53
N HIS A 42 5.44 -22.75 2.21
CA HIS A 42 4.88 -21.95 1.12
C HIS A 42 4.78 -22.76 -0.19
N GLY A 43 3.64 -22.64 -0.86
CA GLY A 43 3.32 -23.39 -2.07
C GLY A 43 2.80 -24.81 -1.81
N LYS A 44 2.59 -25.24 -0.56
CA LYS A 44 1.95 -26.51 -0.20
C LYS A 44 0.59 -26.31 0.44
N LEU A 45 -0.35 -27.22 0.24
CA LEU A 45 -1.70 -27.11 0.83
C LEU A 45 -1.69 -27.19 2.36
N ASP A 46 -0.65 -27.73 2.98
CA ASP A 46 -0.50 -27.86 4.44
C ASP A 46 0.22 -26.68 5.09
N TRP A 47 0.40 -25.56 4.37
CA TRP A 47 1.03 -24.34 4.88
C TRP A 47 0.43 -23.88 6.20
N LYS A 48 1.26 -23.31 7.07
CA LYS A 48 0.83 -22.81 8.39
C LYS A 48 1.27 -21.36 8.58
N PRO A 49 0.38 -20.48 9.04
CA PRO A 49 0.80 -19.13 9.38
C PRO A 49 1.73 -19.17 10.59
N VAL A 50 2.71 -18.28 10.60
CA VAL A 50 3.69 -18.19 11.69
C VAL A 50 3.27 -17.10 12.64
N SER A 51 3.12 -17.43 13.92
CA SER A 51 2.88 -16.47 14.99
C SER A 51 4.16 -15.70 15.30
N LEU A 52 4.08 -14.38 15.29
CA LEU A 52 5.18 -13.48 15.63
C LEU A 52 5.01 -12.88 17.02
N ALA A 53 3.85 -13.03 17.68
CA ALA A 53 3.53 -12.36 18.95
C ALA A 53 4.59 -12.52 20.06
N LYS A 54 5.33 -13.64 20.08
CA LYS A 54 6.36 -13.91 21.12
C LYS A 54 7.71 -13.25 20.85
N VAL A 55 8.00 -12.94 19.59
CA VAL A 55 9.30 -12.38 19.16
C VAL A 55 9.16 -10.94 18.67
N TRP A 56 7.93 -10.49 18.42
CA TRP A 56 7.66 -9.17 17.88
C TRP A 56 8.08 -8.08 18.86
N VAL A 57 8.95 -7.21 18.37
CA VAL A 57 9.21 -5.90 18.97
C VAL A 57 8.77 -4.84 17.96
N PRO A 58 8.20 -3.69 18.38
CA PRO A 58 7.72 -2.68 17.44
C PRO A 58 8.82 -2.25 16.45
N GLN A 59 8.52 -2.35 15.16
CA GLN A 59 9.49 -2.14 14.09
C GLN A 59 9.37 -0.75 13.47
N PRO A 60 10.47 -0.06 13.15
CA PRO A 60 10.42 1.16 12.37
C PRO A 60 9.87 0.88 10.98
N VAL A 61 9.01 1.78 10.51
CA VAL A 61 8.53 1.81 9.12
C VAL A 61 8.81 3.14 8.47
N VAL A 62 8.89 3.13 7.14
CA VAL A 62 9.03 4.32 6.29
C VAL A 62 7.83 4.43 5.35
N GLY A 63 7.64 5.60 4.73
CA GLY A 63 6.57 5.86 3.75
C GLY A 63 5.69 7.06 4.13
N GLY A 64 5.20 7.78 3.12
CA GLY A 64 4.38 8.98 3.24
C GLY A 64 2.90 8.72 3.58
N VAL A 65 2.62 7.83 4.55
CA VAL A 65 1.26 7.52 4.99
C VAL A 65 0.60 8.74 5.62
N GLN A 66 -0.64 9.01 5.23
CA GLN A 66 -1.42 10.10 5.77
C GLN A 66 -2.16 9.70 7.05
N PRO A 67 -2.28 10.58 8.08
CA PRO A 67 -2.90 10.22 9.36
C PRO A 67 -4.36 9.75 9.29
N TYR A 68 -5.09 10.16 8.25
CA TYR A 68 -6.47 9.71 8.02
C TYR A 68 -6.56 8.35 7.34
N ASN A 69 -5.46 7.78 6.82
CA ASN A 69 -5.46 6.48 6.17
C ASN A 69 -5.53 5.40 7.26
N ASP A 70 -6.65 4.69 7.31
CA ASP A 70 -6.90 3.63 8.29
C ASP A 70 -6.37 2.26 7.83
N TYR A 71 -5.99 2.13 6.56
CA TYR A 71 -5.46 0.90 5.96
C TYR A 71 -4.29 1.16 4.99
N PRO A 72 -3.11 1.59 5.49
CA PRO A 72 -1.95 1.88 4.63
C PRO A 72 -1.26 0.62 4.08
N ARG A 73 -1.38 -0.53 4.74
CA ARG A 73 -0.49 -1.70 4.56
C ARG A 73 0.97 -1.42 4.93
N VAL A 74 1.74 -2.49 5.12
CA VAL A 74 3.22 -2.47 5.10
C VAL A 74 3.68 -3.38 3.96
N GLY A 75 4.13 -2.79 2.85
CA GLY A 75 4.28 -3.50 1.57
C GLY A 75 2.97 -4.16 1.16
N MET A 76 2.96 -5.49 1.12
CA MET A 76 1.76 -6.30 0.80
C MET A 76 0.99 -6.77 2.04
N LEU A 77 1.48 -6.47 3.25
CA LEU A 77 0.88 -6.93 4.49
C LEU A 77 -0.24 -5.99 4.95
N PRO A 78 -1.40 -6.49 5.41
CA PRO A 78 -2.41 -5.65 6.03
C PRO A 78 -1.83 -4.82 7.18
N ALA A 79 -2.21 -3.55 7.25
CA ALA A 79 -1.84 -2.70 8.38
C ALA A 79 -2.98 -1.75 8.68
N PHE A 80 -3.24 -1.51 9.96
CA PHE A 80 -4.40 -0.78 10.44
C PHE A 80 -3.96 0.37 11.33
N SER A 81 -4.64 1.51 11.24
CA SER A 81 -4.53 2.57 12.24
C SER A 81 -5.07 2.11 13.59
N ARG A 82 -4.73 2.80 14.68
CA ARG A 82 -5.38 2.58 15.98
C ARG A 82 -6.91 2.66 15.92
N ARG A 83 -7.45 3.61 15.15
CA ARG A 83 -8.89 3.76 14.94
C ARG A 83 -9.51 2.53 14.28
N ALA A 84 -8.88 2.00 13.23
CA ALA A 84 -9.33 0.76 12.59
C ALA A 84 -9.24 -0.44 13.52
N VAL A 85 -8.15 -0.58 14.28
CA VAL A 85 -7.99 -1.64 15.27
C VAL A 85 -9.08 -1.57 16.33
N GLU A 86 -9.41 -0.38 16.85
CA GLU A 86 -10.47 -0.21 17.83
C GLU A 86 -11.85 -0.58 17.26
N ALA A 87 -12.13 -0.20 16.01
CA ALA A 87 -13.40 -0.49 15.34
C ALA A 87 -13.59 -1.97 14.97
N LEU A 88 -12.49 -2.68 14.67
CA LEU A 88 -12.48 -4.05 14.16
C LEU A 88 -11.83 -5.04 15.15
N ARG A 89 -11.69 -4.65 16.42
CA ARG A 89 -10.87 -5.37 17.42
C ARG A 89 -11.29 -6.83 17.54
N VAL A 90 -12.58 -7.09 17.64
CA VAL A 90 -13.14 -8.44 17.84
C VAL A 90 -12.77 -9.34 16.66
N GLU A 91 -12.91 -8.83 15.44
CA GLU A 91 -12.59 -9.56 14.21
C GLU A 91 -11.10 -9.82 14.08
N LEU A 92 -10.28 -8.80 14.35
CA LEU A 92 -8.84 -8.86 14.20
C LEU A 92 -8.21 -9.81 15.24
N GLU A 93 -8.57 -9.68 16.52
CA GLU A 93 -8.05 -10.53 17.60
C GLU A 93 -8.47 -12.00 17.44
N ALA A 94 -9.66 -12.27 16.90
CA ALA A 94 -10.13 -13.63 16.65
C ALA A 94 -9.40 -14.34 15.50
N ASN A 95 -8.76 -13.59 14.58
CA ASN A 95 -8.25 -14.13 13.32
C ASN A 95 -6.74 -13.92 13.07
N GLY A 96 -6.03 -13.29 14.00
CA GLY A 96 -4.65 -12.91 13.77
C GLY A 96 -4.00 -12.14 14.90
N GLU A 97 -2.86 -11.52 14.58
CA GLU A 97 -2.05 -10.77 15.54
C GLU A 97 -1.99 -9.31 15.14
N ILE A 98 -2.25 -8.44 16.10
CA ILE A 98 -2.15 -6.99 15.96
C ILE A 98 -0.77 -6.59 16.46
N LEU A 99 0.16 -6.32 15.54
CA LEU A 99 1.57 -6.14 15.86
C LEU A 99 1.95 -4.65 15.69
N PRO A 100 2.28 -3.93 16.78
CA PRO A 100 2.57 -2.48 16.71
C PRO A 100 3.80 -2.19 15.85
N ILE A 101 3.76 -1.08 15.11
CA ILE A 101 4.90 -0.54 14.35
C ILE A 101 5.24 0.87 14.83
N GLN A 102 6.51 1.27 14.68
CA GLN A 102 7.00 2.61 14.99
C GLN A 102 6.85 3.49 13.75
N SER A 103 5.78 4.29 13.73
CA SER A 103 5.51 5.28 12.68
C SER A 103 5.61 6.70 13.23
N LYS A 104 5.94 7.66 12.36
CA LYS A 104 5.99 9.09 12.70
C LYS A 104 4.64 9.79 12.60
N VAL A 105 3.68 9.20 11.87
CA VAL A 105 2.40 9.84 11.52
C VAL A 105 1.23 9.39 12.39
N GLY A 106 1.44 8.40 13.26
CA GLY A 106 0.41 7.91 14.19
C GLY A 106 0.71 6.52 14.74
N GLU A 107 -0.24 5.99 15.50
CA GLU A 107 -0.20 4.61 15.99
C GLU A 107 -0.81 3.66 14.97
N TYR A 108 0.02 2.74 14.49
CA TYR A 108 -0.33 1.76 13.48
C TYR A 108 0.12 0.36 13.90
N PHE A 109 -0.51 -0.63 13.29
CA PHE A 109 -0.27 -2.04 13.56
C PHE A 109 -0.22 -2.79 12.24
N VAL A 110 0.89 -3.48 11.98
CA VAL A 110 0.90 -4.52 10.94
C VAL A 110 0.09 -5.71 11.46
N TYR A 111 -0.72 -6.31 10.60
CA TYR A 111 -1.62 -7.38 10.98
C TYR A 111 -1.21 -8.70 10.35
N ASN A 112 -0.93 -9.68 11.20
CA ASN A 112 -0.57 -11.02 10.79
C ASN A 112 -1.82 -11.90 10.75
N VAL A 113 -2.29 -12.24 9.56
CA VAL A 113 -3.47 -13.11 9.39
C VAL A 113 -3.09 -14.55 9.74
N LEU A 114 -3.66 -15.08 10.82
CA LEU A 114 -3.44 -16.46 11.26
C LEU A 114 -4.56 -17.42 10.86
N THR A 115 -5.71 -16.90 10.43
CA THR A 115 -6.82 -17.74 9.98
C THR A 115 -6.56 -18.29 8.59
N LYS A 116 -6.42 -19.62 8.53
CA LYS A 116 -6.42 -20.42 7.30
C LYS A 116 -7.79 -21.08 7.10
N SER A 117 -8.51 -20.64 6.07
CA SER A 117 -9.83 -21.17 5.73
C SER A 117 -9.76 -22.40 4.80
N LEU A 118 -10.59 -23.40 5.11
CA LEU A 118 -10.85 -24.59 4.28
C LEU A 118 -12.22 -24.52 3.60
N ALA A 119 -12.75 -23.31 3.46
CA ALA A 119 -14.11 -23.10 2.97
C ALA A 119 -14.23 -23.04 1.45
N LEU A 120 -13.13 -22.97 0.69
CA LEU A 120 -13.21 -22.95 -0.76
C LEU A 120 -13.72 -24.31 -1.28
N ASP A 121 -14.80 -24.27 -2.06
CA ASP A 121 -15.29 -25.41 -2.84
C ASP A 121 -14.48 -25.48 -4.13
N VAL A 122 -13.41 -26.28 -4.12
CA VAL A 122 -12.47 -26.44 -5.24
C VAL A 122 -13.16 -26.94 -6.51
N ASP A 123 -14.18 -27.78 -6.37
CA ASP A 123 -14.87 -28.39 -7.51
C ASP A 123 -15.84 -27.43 -8.19
N LYS A 124 -16.36 -26.43 -7.45
CA LYS A 124 -17.27 -25.41 -7.98
C LYS A 124 -16.59 -24.09 -8.34
N SER A 125 -15.38 -23.85 -7.82
CA SER A 125 -14.59 -22.65 -8.11
C SER A 125 -13.88 -22.75 -9.47
N GLU A 126 -13.55 -21.61 -10.06
CA GLU A 126 -12.74 -21.54 -11.28
C GLU A 126 -11.30 -21.20 -10.88
N ILE A 127 -10.43 -22.20 -10.90
CA ILE A 127 -9.07 -22.12 -10.36
C ILE A 127 -8.05 -22.43 -11.45
N THR A 128 -7.07 -21.53 -11.60
CA THR A 128 -5.89 -21.75 -12.42
C THR A 128 -4.72 -22.15 -11.54
N PHE A 129 -4.24 -23.37 -11.71
CA PHE A 129 -3.00 -23.84 -11.06
C PHE A 129 -1.78 -23.47 -11.89
N GLY A 130 -0.62 -23.33 -11.23
CA GLY A 130 0.61 -22.90 -11.89
C GLY A 130 1.09 -23.85 -13.01
N PRO A 131 2.04 -23.37 -13.86
CA PRO A 131 2.56 -24.15 -14.98
C PRO A 131 3.19 -25.49 -14.53
N PRO A 132 3.42 -26.45 -15.45
CA PRO A 132 3.85 -27.82 -15.13
C PRO A 132 5.08 -27.95 -14.20
N ASN A 133 5.96 -26.93 -14.17
CA ASN A 133 7.18 -26.89 -13.37
C ASN A 133 7.05 -26.08 -12.06
N SER A 134 5.83 -25.73 -11.66
CA SER A 134 5.54 -25.03 -10.41
C SER A 134 4.70 -25.91 -9.47
N SER A 135 4.51 -25.48 -8.23
CA SER A 135 3.59 -26.19 -7.33
C SER A 135 2.18 -26.20 -7.93
N LYS A 136 1.62 -27.40 -8.13
CA LYS A 136 0.22 -27.60 -8.54
C LYS A 136 -0.74 -27.63 -7.35
N GLU A 137 -0.22 -27.44 -6.14
CA GLU A 137 -1.01 -27.55 -4.92
C GLU A 137 -1.73 -26.24 -4.58
N THR A 138 -1.04 -25.11 -4.72
CA THR A 138 -1.64 -23.78 -4.55
C THR A 138 -2.01 -23.19 -5.91
N ALA A 139 -3.15 -22.51 -5.94
CA ALA A 139 -3.63 -21.75 -7.08
C ALA A 139 -2.64 -20.64 -7.46
N PHE A 140 -2.43 -20.49 -8.76
CA PHE A 140 -1.80 -19.30 -9.32
C PHE A 140 -2.81 -18.13 -9.36
N MET A 141 -4.08 -18.45 -9.62
CA MET A 141 -5.18 -17.50 -9.68
C MET A 141 -6.51 -18.22 -9.40
N VAL A 142 -7.48 -17.51 -8.83
CA VAL A 142 -8.86 -17.98 -8.67
C VAL A 142 -9.77 -16.94 -9.33
N ASP A 143 -10.32 -17.28 -10.49
CA ASP A 143 -11.15 -16.39 -11.31
C ASP A 143 -12.57 -16.25 -10.72
N ARG A 144 -13.07 -17.33 -10.09
CA ARG A 144 -14.36 -17.35 -9.40
C ARG A 144 -14.28 -18.19 -8.13
N PHE A 145 -14.67 -17.59 -7.01
CA PHE A 145 -14.69 -18.24 -5.71
C PHE A 145 -16.08 -18.78 -5.39
N GLU A 146 -16.15 -20.07 -5.05
CA GLU A 146 -17.33 -20.68 -4.42
C GLU A 146 -16.96 -21.14 -3.00
N PHE A 147 -17.79 -20.77 -2.02
CA PHE A 147 -17.50 -21.05 -0.62
C PHE A 147 -18.58 -21.89 0.05
N ASP A 148 -18.15 -22.81 0.90
CA ASP A 148 -19.00 -23.46 1.90
C ASP A 148 -19.28 -22.47 3.03
N GLU A 149 -20.51 -21.95 3.07
CA GLU A 149 -20.94 -20.95 4.06
C GLU A 149 -20.78 -21.45 5.51
N THR A 150 -20.96 -22.76 5.75
CA THR A 150 -20.85 -23.32 7.09
C THR A 150 -19.43 -23.24 7.63
N ARG A 151 -18.44 -23.36 6.74
CA ARG A 151 -17.01 -23.25 7.08
C ARG A 151 -16.52 -21.82 7.17
N LEU A 152 -17.24 -20.86 6.59
CA LEU A 152 -16.90 -19.44 6.69
C LEU A 152 -17.47 -18.75 7.93
N ALA A 153 -18.46 -19.34 8.60
CA ALA A 153 -19.22 -18.68 9.67
C ALA A 153 -18.35 -18.17 10.83
N GLU A 154 -17.18 -18.78 11.05
CA GLU A 154 -16.25 -18.41 12.13
C GLU A 154 -15.12 -17.47 11.67
N HIS A 155 -15.12 -17.02 10.41
CA HIS A 155 -14.04 -16.22 9.83
C HIS A 155 -14.50 -14.78 9.59
N ALA A 156 -13.69 -13.82 10.02
CA ALA A 156 -13.91 -12.40 9.69
C ALA A 156 -12.90 -11.89 8.67
N ILE A 157 -11.64 -12.28 8.85
CA ILE A 157 -10.50 -11.99 7.97
C ILE A 157 -9.64 -13.26 7.88
N PHE A 158 -9.26 -13.69 6.68
CA PHE A 158 -8.61 -14.99 6.49
C PHE A 158 -7.84 -15.06 5.18
N ARG A 159 -7.00 -16.09 5.07
CA ARG A 159 -6.42 -16.56 3.81
C ARG A 159 -7.02 -17.92 3.47
N ILE A 160 -7.22 -18.22 2.20
CA ILE A 160 -7.70 -19.55 1.80
C ILE A 160 -6.53 -20.51 1.56
N ARG A 161 -6.73 -21.79 1.88
CA ARG A 161 -5.69 -22.81 1.76
C ARG A 161 -5.07 -22.85 0.36
N GLU A 162 -5.89 -22.76 -0.67
CA GLU A 162 -5.47 -22.88 -2.06
C GLU A 162 -4.81 -21.60 -2.58
N TYR A 163 -5.10 -20.43 -2.01
CA TYR A 163 -4.63 -19.13 -2.49
C TYR A 163 -4.16 -18.22 -1.34
N PRO A 164 -3.02 -18.54 -0.70
CA PRO A 164 -2.59 -17.89 0.54
C PRO A 164 -2.16 -16.42 0.40
N GLN A 165 -1.92 -15.94 -0.82
CA GLN A 165 -1.45 -14.58 -1.08
C GLN A 165 -2.54 -13.51 -0.92
N VAL A 166 -3.82 -13.88 -0.99
CA VAL A 166 -4.94 -12.93 -0.90
C VAL A 166 -5.54 -12.96 0.50
N VAL A 167 -5.77 -11.76 1.04
CA VAL A 167 -6.50 -11.56 2.30
C VAL A 167 -7.96 -11.32 1.98
N LEU A 168 -8.81 -12.21 2.47
CA LEU A 168 -10.25 -12.17 2.29
C LEU A 168 -10.94 -11.76 3.59
N VAL A 169 -12.08 -11.10 3.46
CA VAL A 169 -12.93 -10.68 4.57
C VAL A 169 -14.40 -10.96 4.26
N THR A 170 -15.21 -11.13 5.30
CA THR A 170 -16.65 -11.35 5.16
C THR A 170 -17.44 -10.03 5.10
N GLU A 171 -18.71 -10.12 4.69
CA GLU A 171 -19.66 -8.99 4.74
C GLU A 171 -19.70 -8.31 6.11
N GLU A 172 -19.64 -9.07 7.20
CA GLU A 172 -19.71 -8.50 8.54
C GLU A 172 -18.51 -7.58 8.83
N PHE A 173 -17.30 -8.01 8.47
CA PHE A 173 -16.08 -7.21 8.60
C PHE A 173 -16.21 -5.91 7.82
N LYS A 174 -16.61 -6.01 6.55
CA LYS A 174 -16.83 -4.85 5.68
C LYS A 174 -17.88 -3.89 6.29
N ARG A 175 -19.01 -4.41 6.75
CA ARG A 175 -20.08 -3.61 7.37
C ARG A 175 -19.58 -2.84 8.59
N LYS A 176 -18.75 -3.46 9.45
CA LYS A 176 -18.16 -2.78 10.62
C LYS A 176 -17.19 -1.67 10.21
N ALA A 177 -16.35 -1.93 9.19
CA ALA A 177 -15.47 -0.91 8.64
C ALA A 177 -16.24 0.28 8.05
N ASP A 178 -17.30 0.02 7.30
CA ASP A 178 -18.18 1.05 6.72
C ASP A 178 -18.89 1.87 7.80
N GLN A 179 -19.41 1.20 8.84
CA GLN A 179 -20.07 1.85 9.98
C GLN A 179 -19.12 2.76 10.77
N ALA A 180 -17.86 2.34 10.90
CA ALA A 180 -16.83 3.15 11.52
C ALA A 180 -16.25 4.22 10.58
N GLN A 181 -16.69 4.26 9.31
CA GLN A 181 -16.23 5.20 8.28
C GLN A 181 -14.71 5.19 8.11
N LEU A 182 -14.12 3.99 8.10
CA LEU A 182 -12.67 3.82 7.96
C LEU A 182 -12.22 4.14 6.53
N ASN A 183 -11.07 4.79 6.40
CA ASN A 183 -10.53 5.22 5.11
C ASN A 183 -9.44 4.27 4.61
N GLY A 184 -9.30 4.13 3.28
CA GLY A 184 -8.20 3.39 2.67
C GLY A 184 -8.45 1.89 2.47
N LEU A 185 -9.54 1.35 3.02
CA LEU A 185 -9.97 -0.03 2.77
C LEU A 185 -10.67 -0.11 1.42
N ASN A 186 -10.15 -0.92 0.49
CA ASN A 186 -10.81 -1.24 -0.76
C ASN A 186 -11.35 -2.67 -0.72
N PHE A 187 -12.66 -2.82 -0.59
CA PHE A 187 -13.31 -4.12 -0.63
C PHE A 187 -13.69 -4.49 -2.07
N VAL A 188 -13.15 -5.60 -2.57
CA VAL A 188 -13.44 -6.12 -3.91
C VAL A 188 -14.27 -7.38 -3.78
N LEU A 189 -15.50 -7.37 -4.29
CA LEU A 189 -16.41 -8.53 -4.17
C LEU A 189 -15.86 -9.71 -4.99
N VAL A 190 -15.51 -10.81 -4.31
CA VAL A 190 -14.99 -12.03 -4.96
C VAL A 190 -16.01 -13.16 -4.98
N SER A 191 -16.98 -13.15 -4.07
CA SER A 191 -18.08 -14.12 -4.03
C SER A 191 -19.33 -13.55 -3.34
N PRO A 192 -20.55 -13.85 -3.80
CA PRO A 192 -20.84 -14.55 -5.05
C PRO A 192 -20.62 -13.63 -6.26
N ILE A 193 -20.10 -14.20 -7.34
CA ILE A 193 -20.11 -13.57 -8.68
C ILE A 193 -20.78 -14.51 -9.68
N PRO A 194 -21.48 -14.00 -10.71
CA PRO A 194 -22.12 -14.85 -11.71
C PRO A 194 -21.12 -15.77 -12.43
N ALA A 195 -21.56 -16.97 -12.80
CA ALA A 195 -20.74 -17.90 -13.58
C ALA A 195 -20.23 -17.28 -14.89
N GLY A 196 -18.98 -17.56 -15.24
CA GLY A 196 -18.32 -16.97 -16.42
C GLY A 196 -17.91 -15.51 -16.27
N GLN A 197 -18.02 -14.92 -15.07
CA GLN A 197 -17.43 -13.62 -14.74
C GLN A 197 -16.18 -13.80 -13.87
N ASN A 198 -15.22 -12.89 -14.06
CA ASN A 198 -14.02 -12.76 -13.24
C ASN A 198 -14.16 -11.53 -12.32
N TRP A 199 -13.80 -11.67 -11.04
CA TRP A 199 -13.84 -10.55 -10.08
C TRP A 199 -12.79 -9.47 -10.40
N GLU A 200 -11.64 -9.82 -10.97
CA GLU A 200 -10.59 -8.88 -11.41
C GLU A 200 -11.07 -7.98 -12.55
N ASP A 201 -11.88 -8.50 -13.48
CA ASP A 201 -12.50 -7.69 -14.54
C ASP A 201 -13.45 -6.64 -13.95
N ARG A 202 -14.20 -7.02 -12.91
CA ARG A 202 -15.10 -6.10 -12.20
C ARG A 202 -14.32 -5.05 -11.44
N GLU A 203 -13.22 -5.41 -10.81
CA GLU A 203 -12.34 -4.44 -10.15
C GLU A 203 -11.66 -3.52 -11.15
N THR A 204 -11.23 -4.05 -12.30
CA THR A 204 -10.70 -3.25 -13.41
C THR A 204 -11.74 -2.25 -13.93
N ALA A 205 -13.01 -2.65 -14.05
CA ALA A 205 -14.10 -1.75 -14.40
C ALA A 205 -14.33 -0.67 -13.33
N ARG A 206 -14.31 -1.03 -12.04
CA ARG A 206 -14.39 -0.07 -10.92
C ARG A 206 -13.23 0.91 -10.94
N TRP A 207 -12.02 0.42 -11.17
CA TRP A 207 -10.82 1.22 -11.32
C TRP A 207 -10.96 2.22 -12.46
N ARG A 208 -11.40 1.78 -13.66
CA ARG A 208 -11.68 2.67 -14.80
C ARG A 208 -12.74 3.72 -14.47
N ALA A 209 -13.76 3.38 -13.69
CA ALA A 209 -14.79 4.31 -13.27
C ALA A 209 -14.24 5.37 -12.27
N ARG A 210 -13.43 4.95 -11.30
CA ARG A 210 -12.78 5.83 -10.31
C ARG A 210 -11.69 6.70 -10.92
N ARG A 211 -11.06 6.26 -12.01
CA ARG A 211 -9.97 7.01 -12.67
C ARG A 211 -10.35 8.46 -12.94
N LYS A 212 -11.59 8.76 -13.32
CA LYS A 212 -12.03 10.14 -13.57
C LYS A 212 -11.91 11.07 -12.35
N SER A 213 -12.08 10.56 -11.12
CA SER A 213 -11.92 11.35 -9.90
C SER A 213 -10.48 11.38 -9.38
N VAL A 214 -9.66 10.40 -9.78
CA VAL A 214 -8.28 10.24 -9.28
C VAL A 214 -7.24 10.85 -10.23
N GLU A 215 -7.45 10.75 -11.54
CA GLU A 215 -6.53 11.26 -12.57
C GLU A 215 -6.23 12.75 -12.43
N PRO A 216 -7.19 13.63 -12.09
CA PRO A 216 -6.88 15.03 -11.79
C PRO A 216 -5.90 15.20 -10.63
N LEU A 217 -5.85 14.27 -9.67
CA LEU A 217 -4.93 14.35 -8.52
C LEU A 217 -3.46 14.09 -8.92
N ARG A 218 -3.24 13.43 -10.06
CA ARG A 218 -1.91 13.14 -10.63
C ARG A 218 -1.67 13.92 -11.94
N GLY A 219 -2.46 14.96 -12.17
CA GLY A 219 -2.53 15.67 -13.45
C GLY A 219 -1.34 16.57 -13.74
N GLN A 220 -0.56 16.94 -12.72
CA GLN A 220 0.61 17.80 -12.85
C GLN A 220 1.76 17.24 -12.00
N CYS A 221 2.99 17.70 -12.27
CA CYS A 221 4.18 17.24 -11.54
C CYS A 221 5.14 18.38 -11.24
N LEU A 222 5.67 18.40 -10.01
CA LEU A 222 6.83 19.20 -9.62
C LEU A 222 8.02 18.26 -9.46
N THR A 223 9.13 18.55 -10.15
CA THR A 223 10.42 17.92 -9.91
C THR A 223 11.28 18.84 -9.07
N ILE A 224 11.73 18.33 -7.92
CA ILE A 224 12.76 18.97 -7.12
C ILE A 224 14.09 18.34 -7.54
N VAL A 225 14.94 19.16 -8.14
CA VAL A 225 16.21 18.76 -8.71
C VAL A 225 17.32 19.07 -7.71
N LEU A 226 18.02 18.03 -7.27
CA LEU A 226 19.13 18.08 -6.32
C LEU A 226 20.45 17.83 -7.08
N PRO A 227 21.20 18.88 -7.47
CA PRO A 227 22.43 18.69 -8.25
C PRO A 227 23.50 17.97 -7.43
N THR A 228 24.20 17.01 -8.01
CA THR A 228 25.27 16.26 -7.36
C THR A 228 26.66 16.72 -7.81
N ALA A 229 27.69 16.42 -7.01
CA ALA A 229 29.07 16.83 -7.28
C ALA A 229 29.68 16.11 -8.50
N LYS A 230 29.26 14.88 -8.75
CA LYS A 230 29.79 13.99 -9.79
C LYS A 230 28.66 13.55 -10.71
N ARG A 231 28.99 12.84 -11.79
CA ARG A 231 27.99 12.29 -12.72
C ARG A 231 26.98 11.32 -12.06
N LYS A 232 27.39 10.61 -11.00
CA LYS A 232 26.55 9.73 -10.18
C LYS A 232 26.57 10.25 -8.75
N ALA A 233 25.43 10.14 -8.07
CA ALA A 233 25.33 10.48 -6.66
C ALA A 233 26.25 9.59 -5.81
N THR A 234 26.96 10.21 -4.87
CA THR A 234 27.67 9.51 -3.81
C THR A 234 26.67 8.97 -2.78
N GLU A 235 27.08 7.97 -1.99
CA GLU A 235 26.23 7.46 -0.91
C GLU A 235 25.84 8.54 0.11
N ALA A 236 26.73 9.49 0.40
CA ALA A 236 26.43 10.63 1.26
C ALA A 236 25.32 11.53 0.67
N GLU A 237 25.36 11.79 -0.64
CA GLU A 237 24.31 12.55 -1.33
C GLU A 237 22.99 11.78 -1.34
N LYS A 238 23.00 10.46 -1.56
CA LYS A 238 21.79 9.64 -1.49
C LYS A 238 21.17 9.65 -0.09
N VAL A 239 21.99 9.53 0.95
CA VAL A 239 21.52 9.65 2.35
C VAL A 239 20.94 11.04 2.61
N ALA A 240 21.60 12.10 2.15
CA ALA A 240 21.07 13.46 2.27
C ALA A 240 19.75 13.64 1.50
N ALA A 241 19.62 13.09 0.30
CA ALA A 241 18.41 13.17 -0.51
C ALA A 241 17.24 12.43 0.15
N ARG A 242 17.50 11.29 0.81
CA ARG A 242 16.51 10.61 1.64
C ARG A 242 16.02 11.49 2.79
N ARG A 243 16.88 12.31 3.41
CA ARG A 243 16.45 13.27 4.44
C ARG A 243 15.58 14.38 3.86
N VAL A 244 15.95 14.92 2.69
CA VAL A 244 15.13 15.92 1.98
C VAL A 244 13.76 15.34 1.63
N LEU A 245 13.73 14.13 1.06
CA LEU A 245 12.51 13.39 0.76
C LEU A 245 11.61 13.26 1.99
N HIS A 246 12.16 12.79 3.10
CA HIS A 246 11.39 12.59 4.33
C HIS A 246 10.84 13.90 4.90
N SER A 247 11.60 14.99 4.77
CA SER A 247 11.14 16.33 5.15
C SER A 247 10.01 16.82 4.23
N LEU A 248 10.13 16.59 2.92
CA LEU A 248 9.09 16.89 1.94
C LEU A 248 7.79 16.14 2.22
N GLU A 249 7.88 14.83 2.46
CA GLU A 249 6.71 13.99 2.82
C GLU A 249 6.00 14.54 4.07
N SER A 250 6.76 15.00 5.07
CA SER A 250 6.20 15.64 6.27
C SER A 250 5.43 16.92 5.92
N VAL A 251 6.02 17.81 5.11
CA VAL A 251 5.38 19.07 4.71
C VAL A 251 4.11 18.82 3.89
N LEU A 252 4.13 17.84 2.98
CA LEU A 252 2.94 17.45 2.23
C LEU A 252 1.84 16.90 3.14
N ALA A 253 2.20 16.06 4.11
CA ALA A 253 1.25 15.50 5.07
C ALA A 253 0.59 16.58 5.93
N ASP A 254 1.32 17.61 6.36
CA ASP A 254 0.79 18.72 7.17
C ASP A 254 -0.32 19.52 6.45
N HIS A 255 -0.35 19.49 5.12
CA HIS A 255 -1.37 20.16 4.33
C HIS A 255 -2.65 19.34 4.17
N ILE A 256 -2.61 18.03 4.39
CA ILE A 256 -3.75 17.15 4.21
C ILE A 256 -4.50 17.00 5.54
N LYS A 257 -5.55 17.80 5.69
CA LYS A 257 -6.38 17.81 6.91
C LYS A 257 -7.46 16.73 6.90
N SER A 258 -7.92 16.33 5.72
CA SER A 258 -8.94 15.28 5.54
C SER A 258 -8.89 14.70 4.12
N MET A 259 -9.67 13.64 3.87
CA MET A 259 -9.77 13.03 2.54
C MET A 259 -10.34 13.98 1.47
N ASP A 260 -11.21 14.90 1.88
CA ASP A 260 -11.96 15.80 0.98
C ASP A 260 -11.28 17.16 0.78
N HIS A 261 -10.29 17.49 1.61
CA HIS A 261 -9.67 18.80 1.62
C HIS A 261 -8.15 18.74 1.83
N GLY A 262 -7.43 19.46 0.96
CA GLY A 262 -6.01 19.77 1.19
C GLY A 262 -5.02 18.81 0.55
N PHE A 263 -5.44 17.91 -0.34
CA PHE A 263 -4.48 17.18 -1.16
C PHE A 263 -3.80 18.14 -2.15
N ILE A 264 -2.58 18.54 -1.83
CA ILE A 264 -1.75 19.41 -2.68
C ILE A 264 -0.72 18.61 -3.49
N GLY A 265 -0.43 17.37 -3.10
CA GLY A 265 0.45 16.46 -3.81
C GLY A 265 1.00 15.33 -2.95
N SER A 266 1.66 14.38 -3.60
CA SER A 266 2.36 13.25 -2.97
C SER A 266 3.66 12.97 -3.71
N VAL A 267 4.69 12.52 -3.00
CA VAL A 267 5.90 12.03 -3.66
C VAL A 267 5.58 10.72 -4.39
N ASP A 268 5.94 10.66 -5.67
CA ASP A 268 5.69 9.49 -6.52
C ASP A 268 6.94 8.61 -6.62
N GLU A 269 8.10 9.21 -6.92
CA GLU A 269 9.34 8.48 -7.15
C GLU A 269 10.58 9.36 -6.92
N THR A 270 11.72 8.71 -6.66
CA THR A 270 13.04 9.33 -6.79
C THR A 270 13.84 8.69 -7.92
N SER A 271 14.50 9.49 -8.75
CA SER A 271 15.37 8.96 -9.82
C SER A 271 16.74 9.66 -9.84
N GLU A 272 17.67 9.11 -10.62
CA GLU A 272 18.97 9.73 -10.87
C GLU A 272 19.11 10.09 -12.35
N ARG A 273 19.47 11.35 -12.66
CA ARG A 273 19.99 11.75 -13.98
C ARG A 273 21.47 12.11 -13.87
N LYS A 274 22.15 12.30 -15.01
CA LYS A 274 23.58 12.67 -14.99
C LYS A 274 23.78 13.92 -14.13
N SER A 275 24.53 13.76 -13.05
CA SER A 275 24.86 14.81 -12.10
C SER A 275 23.70 15.34 -11.25
N GLU A 276 22.60 14.60 -11.07
CA GLU A 276 21.45 15.06 -10.29
C GLU A 276 20.62 13.92 -9.70
N LEU A 277 20.02 14.18 -8.55
CA LEU A 277 18.95 13.37 -7.97
C LEU A 277 17.63 14.13 -8.16
N LEU A 278 16.58 13.41 -8.53
CA LEU A 278 15.27 13.97 -8.85
C LEU A 278 14.24 13.44 -7.85
N LEU A 279 13.47 14.33 -7.24
CA LEU A 279 12.30 13.98 -6.44
C LEU A 279 11.05 14.42 -7.20
N TYR A 280 10.18 13.47 -7.56
CA TYR A 280 8.95 13.76 -8.29
C TYR A 280 7.77 13.86 -7.33
N VAL A 281 7.05 14.98 -7.38
CA VAL A 281 5.82 15.22 -6.63
C VAL A 281 4.68 15.34 -7.61
N THR A 282 3.75 14.39 -7.56
CA THR A 282 2.50 14.46 -8.34
C THR A 282 1.48 15.29 -7.60
N CYS A 283 0.73 16.11 -8.31
CA CYS A 283 -0.22 17.03 -7.71
C CYS A 283 -1.39 17.37 -8.64
N PRO A 284 -2.50 17.88 -8.08
CA PRO A 284 -3.59 18.42 -8.89
C PRO A 284 -3.24 19.74 -9.57
N ASP A 285 -2.48 20.58 -8.88
CA ASP A 285 -2.11 21.93 -9.32
C ASP A 285 -0.68 22.24 -8.88
N VAL A 286 0.23 22.35 -9.85
CA VAL A 286 1.65 22.54 -9.57
C VAL A 286 1.96 23.94 -9.05
N GLU A 287 1.18 24.96 -9.43
CA GLU A 287 1.39 26.33 -8.98
C GLU A 287 1.03 26.46 -7.51
N VAL A 288 -0.11 25.87 -7.12
CA VAL A 288 -0.53 25.80 -5.71
C VAL A 288 0.50 25.01 -4.90
N LEU A 289 0.99 23.88 -5.41
CA LEU A 289 2.02 23.10 -4.74
C LEU A 289 3.31 23.92 -4.52
N ILE A 290 3.81 24.59 -5.55
CA ILE A 290 5.01 25.44 -5.46
C ILE A 290 4.82 26.55 -4.43
N GLU A 291 3.67 27.23 -4.43
CA GLU A 291 3.36 28.28 -3.45
C GLU A 291 3.44 27.74 -2.01
N LYS A 292 2.87 26.56 -1.76
CA LYS A 292 2.89 25.92 -0.43
C LYS A 292 4.26 25.42 -0.02
N LEU A 293 5.06 24.92 -0.97
CA LEU A 293 6.40 24.39 -0.68
C LEU A 293 7.47 25.48 -0.62
N ARG A 294 7.23 26.70 -1.10
CA ARG A 294 8.23 27.77 -1.17
C ARG A 294 8.99 28.01 0.15
N PRO A 295 8.34 28.08 1.34
CA PRO A 295 9.06 28.25 2.60
C PRO A 295 10.02 27.08 2.89
N TRP A 296 9.56 25.85 2.68
CA TRP A 296 10.34 24.65 2.89
C TRP A 296 11.53 24.54 1.92
N ILE A 297 11.36 24.93 0.66
CA ILE A 297 12.41 24.84 -0.37
C ILE A 297 13.64 25.67 -0.01
N VAL A 298 13.44 26.83 0.62
CA VAL A 298 14.53 27.72 1.07
C VAL A 298 15.31 27.11 2.24
N GLU A 299 14.71 26.20 2.99
CA GLU A 299 15.30 25.53 4.15
C GLU A 299 15.98 24.20 3.81
N ILE A 300 15.93 23.76 2.55
CA ILE A 300 16.57 22.51 2.12
C ILE A 300 18.08 22.59 2.34
N ASP A 301 18.60 21.75 3.23
CA ASP A 301 20.03 21.55 3.42
C ASP A 301 20.63 20.69 2.29
N TRP A 302 20.99 21.35 1.19
CA TRP A 302 21.68 20.73 0.06
C TRP A 302 22.93 21.54 -0.35
N PRO A 303 24.08 20.89 -0.65
CA PRO A 303 25.34 21.60 -0.92
C PRO A 303 25.34 22.50 -2.16
N LYS A 304 24.39 22.32 -3.07
CA LYS A 304 24.25 23.08 -4.33
C LYS A 304 22.85 23.69 -4.39
N PRO A 305 22.65 24.80 -5.15
CA PRO A 305 21.33 25.36 -5.34
C PRO A 305 20.35 24.31 -5.87
N VAL A 306 19.26 24.10 -5.14
CA VAL A 306 18.13 23.28 -5.58
C VAL A 306 17.44 23.98 -6.74
N ARG A 307 17.03 23.22 -7.75
CA ARG A 307 16.21 23.73 -8.86
C ARG A 307 14.86 23.06 -8.84
N LEU A 308 13.89 23.74 -9.43
CA LEU A 308 12.53 23.25 -9.57
C LEU A 308 12.17 23.23 -11.05
N GLU A 309 11.59 22.13 -11.51
CA GLU A 309 11.06 21.97 -12.85
C GLU A 309 9.58 21.58 -12.69
N LYS A 310 8.65 22.26 -13.34
CA LYS A 310 7.21 21.95 -13.31
C LYS A 310 6.75 21.35 -14.64
N LEU A 311 5.71 20.54 -14.58
CA LEU A 311 5.09 19.88 -15.72
C LEU A 311 3.58 20.02 -15.62
N HIS A 312 2.97 20.68 -16.60
CA HIS A 312 1.51 20.72 -16.77
C HIS A 312 1.07 19.47 -17.54
N GLY A 313 0.93 18.36 -16.82
CA GLY A 313 0.58 17.07 -17.40
C GLY A 313 1.08 15.91 -16.55
N ASN A 314 0.71 14.70 -16.97
CA ASN A 314 1.27 13.49 -16.37
C ASN A 314 2.74 13.35 -16.79
N ARG A 315 3.63 12.96 -15.88
CA ARG A 315 5.07 12.74 -16.15
C ARG A 315 5.37 11.71 -17.25
N PHE A 316 4.42 10.86 -17.57
CA PHE A 316 4.51 9.86 -18.64
C PHE A 316 3.95 10.35 -19.99
N ASP A 317 3.47 11.58 -20.06
CA ASP A 317 3.06 12.20 -21.31
C ASP A 317 4.29 12.56 -22.15
N VAL A 318 4.43 11.91 -23.29
CA VAL A 318 5.56 12.08 -24.22
C VAL A 318 5.60 13.46 -24.87
N HIS A 319 4.53 14.24 -24.78
CA HIS A 319 4.42 15.58 -25.34
C HIS A 319 4.51 16.69 -24.28
N ALA A 320 4.59 16.33 -22.99
CA ALA A 320 4.67 17.33 -21.93
C ALA A 320 6.09 17.89 -21.82
N GLU A 321 6.19 19.22 -21.71
CA GLU A 321 7.46 19.95 -21.61
C GLU A 321 7.69 20.44 -20.17
N TRP A 322 8.91 20.23 -19.67
CA TRP A 322 9.32 20.71 -18.36
C TRP A 322 9.67 22.20 -18.42
N GLU A 323 9.05 22.98 -17.55
CA GLU A 323 9.31 24.41 -17.41
C GLU A 323 10.14 24.67 -16.14
N PRO A 324 11.24 25.42 -16.21
CA PRO A 324 11.94 25.84 -15.00
C PRO A 324 11.08 26.80 -14.17
N VAL A 325 11.12 26.66 -12.85
CA VAL A 325 10.50 27.62 -11.93
C VAL A 325 11.56 28.62 -11.47
N GLU A 326 11.24 29.91 -11.56
CA GLU A 326 12.12 31.02 -11.14
C GLU A 326 12.21 31.20 -9.62
#